data_AF-A0A6B3IAM2-F1
#
_entry.id   AF-A0A6B3IAM2-F1
#
_cell.length_a   1.000
_cell.length_b   1.000
_cell.length_c   1.000
_cell.angle_alpha   90.00
_cell.angle_beta   90.00
_cell.angle_gamma   90.00
#
_symmetry.space_group_name_H-M   'P 1'
#
loop_
_entity.id
_entity.type
_entity.pdbx_description
1 polymer ?
#
loop_
_entity_poly.entity_id
_entity_poly.type
_entity_poly.pdbx_seq_one_letter_code
_entity_poly.pdbx_strand_id
1 'polypeptide(L)' 'VLLIGPAGAGKTTVARLWAARRRVPTAHVSLDDVREWVCSGFADPQAGWNDHSEAQYRLARRTCGFAARNFLANGISCIL' A
#
# COMPACT_ATOMS: atom_id res chain seq x y z
N VAL A 1 3.32 -10.46 -5.14
CA VAL A 1 1.90 -10.87 -5.16
C VAL A 1 1.07 -9.59 -5.06
N LEU A 2 -0.06 -9.51 -5.75
CA LEU A 2 -0.98 -8.37 -5.68
C LEU A 2 -2.33 -8.89 -5.16
N LEU A 3 -2.82 -8.33 -4.05
CA LEU A 3 -4.12 -8.73 -3.45
C LEU A 3 -5.19 -7.66 -3.73
N ILE A 4 -6.14 -7.97 -4.60
CA ILE A 4 -7.21 -7.06 -5.03
C ILE A 4 -8.56 -7.56 -4.49
N GLY A 5 -9.47 -6.63 -4.16
CA GLY A 5 -10.82 -6.93 -3.68
C GLY A 5 -11.47 -5.72 -2.98
N PRO A 6 -12.74 -5.81 -2.57
CA PRO A 6 -13.50 -4.66 -2.05
C PRO A 6 -12.92 -4.11 -0.74
N ALA A 7 -13.17 -2.84 -0.44
CA ALA A 7 -12.81 -2.22 0.84
C ALA A 7 -13.43 -3.03 2.00
N GLY A 8 -12.69 -3.22 3.09
CA GLY A 8 -13.16 -4.01 4.24
C GLY A 8 -13.05 -5.55 4.09
N ALA A 9 -12.68 -6.10 2.93
CA ALA A 9 -12.55 -7.55 2.73
C ALA A 9 -11.36 -8.22 3.47
N GLY A 10 -10.63 -7.50 4.31
CA GLY A 10 -9.51 -8.04 5.08
C GLY A 10 -8.22 -8.29 4.29
N LYS A 11 -8.08 -7.71 3.09
CA LYS A 11 -6.89 -7.90 2.22
C LYS A 11 -5.58 -7.55 2.92
N THR A 12 -5.56 -6.41 3.62
CA THR A 12 -4.41 -5.94 4.41
C THR A 12 -4.05 -6.94 5.51
N THR A 13 -5.05 -7.49 6.20
CA THR A 13 -4.87 -8.52 7.25
C THR A 13 -4.30 -9.81 6.67
N VAL A 14 -4.86 -10.30 5.57
CA VAL A 14 -4.38 -11.51 4.89
C VAL A 14 -2.97 -11.31 4.34
N ALA A 15 -2.70 -10.16 3.72
CA ALA A 15 -1.40 -9.83 3.16
C ALA A 15 -0.31 -9.76 4.26
N ARG A 16 -0.64 -9.13 5.40
CA ARG A 16 0.25 -9.03 6.56
C ARG A 16 0.51 -10.41 7.19
N LEU A 17 -0.53 -11.23 7.39
CA LEU A 17 -0.38 -12.59 7.90
C LEU A 17 0.41 -13.49 6.94
N TRP A 18 0.18 -13.34 5.63
CA TRP A 18 0.92 -14.08 4.60
C TRP A 18 2.40 -13.70 4.62
N ALA A 19 2.72 -12.39 4.64
CA ALA A 19 4.09 -11.90 4.72
C ALA A 19 4.81 -12.37 5.99
N ALA A 20 4.15 -12.31 7.14
CA ALA A 20 4.70 -12.74 8.43
C ALA A 20 5.04 -14.24 8.49
N ARG A 21 4.37 -15.07 7.69
CA ARG A 21 4.62 -16.53 7.62
C ARG A 21 5.65 -16.93 6.56
N ARG A 22 6.23 -15.98 5.82
CA ARG A 22 7.26 -16.28 4.81
C ARG A 22 8.58 -16.63 5.47
N ARG A 23 9.28 -17.59 4.87
CA ARG A 23 10.65 -17.98 5.27
C ARG A 23 11.71 -16.95 4.87
N VAL A 24 11.37 -16.06 3.94
CA VAL A 24 12.23 -14.97 3.48
C VAL A 24 11.66 -13.64 3.98
N PRO A 25 12.52 -12.66 4.34
CA PRO A 25 12.05 -11.33 4.70
C PRO A 25 11.10 -10.79 3.64
N THR A 26 9.87 -10.45 4.07
CA THR A 26 8.81 -10.02 3.16
C THR A 26 8.12 -8.78 3.72
N ALA A 27 8.26 -7.67 3.02
CA ALA A 27 7.57 -6.42 3.31
C ALA A 27 6.14 -6.46 2.76
N HIS A 28 5.22 -5.85 3.50
CA HIS A 28 3.87 -5.57 3.05
C HIS A 28 3.73 -4.06 2.88
N VAL A 29 3.44 -3.61 1.65
CA VAL A 29 3.32 -2.19 1.29
C VAL A 29 1.89 -1.97 0.81
N SER A 30 1.05 -1.46 1.70
CA SER A 30 -0.36 -1.15 1.43
C SER A 30 -0.49 0.24 0.83
N LEU A 31 -1.33 0.38 -0.19
CA LEU A 31 -1.64 1.67 -0.78
C LEU A 31 -2.31 2.61 0.23
N ASP A 32 -3.17 2.08 1.08
CA ASP A 32 -3.90 2.88 2.08
C ASP A 32 -2.92 3.43 3.13
N ASP A 33 -2.01 2.60 3.64
CA ASP A 33 -0.99 3.01 4.62
C ASP A 33 -0.09 4.12 4.05
N VAL A 34 0.28 4.03 2.76
CA VAL A 34 1.10 5.05 2.08
C VAL A 34 0.34 6.35 1.87
N ARG A 35 -0.99 6.29 1.67
CA ARG A 35 -1.82 7.50 1.57
C ARG A 35 -1.91 8.21 2.92
N GLU A 36 -2.01 7.46 4.02
CA GLU A 36 -2.09 8.00 5.39
C GLU A 36 -0.79 8.68 5.86
N TRP A 37 0.33 8.52 5.15
CA TRP A 37 1.56 9.30 5.42
C TRP A 37 1.38 10.80 5.17
N VAL A 38 0.38 11.20 4.37
CA VAL A 38 -0.01 12.60 4.24
C VAL A 38 -0.84 12.98 5.47
N CYS A 39 -0.20 13.50 6.51
CA CYS A 39 -0.90 13.86 7.75
C CYS A 39 -1.69 15.18 7.65
N SER A 40 -1.11 16.20 6.99
CA SER A 40 -1.77 17.49 6.77
C SER A 40 -2.21 17.63 5.32
N GLY A 41 -3.45 18.09 5.10
CA GLY A 41 -4.05 18.17 3.77
C GLY A 41 -4.47 16.82 3.19
N PHE A 42 -4.64 15.79 4.01
CA PHE A 42 -5.16 14.49 3.56
C PHE A 42 -6.52 14.65 2.89
N ALA A 43 -6.65 14.13 1.67
CA ALA A 43 -7.89 14.13 0.92
C ALA A 43 -8.53 12.73 1.04
N ASP A 44 -9.52 12.62 1.92
CA ASP A 44 -10.21 11.37 2.20
C ASP A 44 -11.18 11.00 1.06
N PRO A 45 -10.99 9.87 0.34
CA PRO A 45 -11.88 9.40 -0.70
C PRO A 45 -13.27 9.03 -0.16
N GLN A 46 -13.41 8.73 1.13
CA GLN A 46 -14.73 8.48 1.74
C GLN A 46 -15.54 9.77 1.88
N ALA A 47 -14.88 10.92 2.00
CA ALA A 47 -15.51 12.23 1.99
C ALA A 47 -15.87 12.72 0.58
N GLY A 48 -15.47 11.97 -0.45
CA GLY A 48 -15.76 12.24 -1.85
C GLY A 48 -14.50 12.20 -2.73
N TRP A 49 -14.64 11.65 -3.94
CA TRP A 49 -13.56 11.65 -4.92
C TRP A 49 -13.46 13.01 -5.60
N ASN A 50 -12.34 13.71 -5.38
CA ASN A 50 -11.98 14.98 -6.00
C ASN A 50 -10.55 14.96 -6.54
N ASP A 51 -10.15 16.03 -7.25
CA ASP A 51 -8.82 16.15 -7.86
C ASP A 51 -7.67 15.98 -6.85
N HIS A 52 -7.84 16.46 -5.61
CA HIS A 52 -6.84 16.28 -4.56
C HIS A 52 -6.71 14.82 -4.11
N SER A 53 -7.84 14.14 -3.91
CA SER A 53 -7.87 12.71 -3.54
C SER A 53 -7.28 11.84 -4.65
N GLU A 54 -7.55 12.18 -5.91
CA GLU A 54 -7.01 11.48 -7.07
C GLU A 54 -5.50 11.72 -7.20
N ALA A 55 -5.05 12.96 -7.02
CA ALA A 55 -3.64 13.30 -7.02
C ALA A 55 -2.87 12.54 -5.92
N GLN A 56 -3.41 12.49 -4.70
CA GLN A 56 -2.83 11.73 -3.58
C GLN A 56 -2.84 10.22 -3.86
N TYR A 57 -3.90 9.68 -4.45
CA TYR A 57 -3.99 8.27 -4.83
C TYR A 57 -2.95 7.90 -5.89
N ARG A 58 -2.80 8.71 -6.94
CA ARG A 58 -1.79 8.53 -7.99
C ARG A 58 -0.38 8.64 -7.43
N LEU A 59 -0.12 9.57 -6.51
CA LEU A 59 1.15 9.70 -5.82
C LEU A 59 1.45 8.45 -5.00
N ALA A 60 0.53 8.00 -4.15
CA ALA A 60 0.70 6.81 -3.33
C ALA A 60 1.00 5.56 -4.17
N ARG A 61 0.30 5.35 -5.29
CA ARG A 61 0.58 4.24 -6.22
C ARG A 61 2.01 4.24 -6.74
N ARG A 62 2.55 5.41 -7.10
CA ARG A 62 3.95 5.53 -7.54
C ARG A 62 4.92 5.24 -6.39
N THR A 63 4.64 5.77 -5.20
CA THR A 63 5.43 5.53 -4.00
C THR A 63 5.49 4.05 -3.62
N CYS A 64 4.37 3.33 -3.66
CA CYS A 64 4.34 1.87 -3.46
C CYS A 64 5.27 1.15 -4.44
N GLY A 65 5.28 1.55 -5.72
CA GLY A 65 6.16 0.99 -6.74
C GLY A 65 7.64 1.31 -6.52
N PHE A 66 7.98 2.47 -5.95
CA PHE A 66 9.35 2.80 -5.54
C PHE A 66 9.77 1.99 -4.31
N ALA A 67 8.92 1.91 -3.29
CA ALA A 67 9.18 1.14 -2.08
C ALA A 67 9.40 -0.35 -2.40
N ALA A 68 8.52 -0.94 -3.22
CA ALA A 68 8.65 -2.33 -3.65
C ALA A 68 9.99 -2.60 -4.35
N ARG A 69 10.40 -1.70 -5.26
CA ARG A 69 11.71 -1.80 -5.93
C ARG A 69 12.87 -1.68 -4.97
N ASN A 70 12.79 -0.76 -4.01
CA ASN A 70 13.82 -0.59 -2.99
C ASN A 70 13.95 -1.83 -2.09
N PHE A 71 12.83 -2.41 -1.65
CA PHE A 71 12.86 -3.66 -0.86
C PHE A 71 13.48 -4.81 -1.66
N LEU A 72 13.07 -5.00 -2.91
CA LEU A 72 13.61 -6.05 -3.77
C LEU A 72 15.12 -5.89 -4.02
N ALA A 73 15.59 -4.65 -4.23
CA ALA A 73 17.01 -4.35 -4.39
C ALA A 73 17.85 -4.69 -3.15
N ASN A 74 17.23 -4.71 -1.97
CA ASN A 74 17.86 -5.08 -0.69
C ASN A 74 17.56 -6.53 -0.28
N GLY A 75 17.08 -7.38 -1.19
CA GLY A 75 16.80 -8.78 -0.93
C GLY A 75 15.54 -9.07 -0.11
N ILE A 76 14.67 -8.08 0.06
CA ILE A 76 13.40 -8.20 0.78
C ILE A 76 12.28 -8.37 -0.24
N SER A 77 11.54 -9.49 -0.15
CA SER A 77 10.36 -9.73 -0.97
C SER A 77 9.26 -8.70 -0.65
N CYS A 78 8.39 -8.37 -1.59
CA CYS A 78 7.33 -7.39 -1.36
C CYS A 78 5.96 -7.92 -1.80
N ILE A 79 4.93 -7.63 -1.00
CA ILE A 79 3.51 -7.77 -1.36
C ILE A 79 2.86 -6.39 -1.36
N LEU A 80 2.09 -6.12 -2.40
CA LEU A 80 1.33 -4.89 -2.64
C LEU A 80 -0.18 -5.17 -2.51
#